data_AF-A0AAV6SN31-F1
#
_entry.id   AF-A0AAV6SN31-F1
#
_cell.length_a   1.000
_cell.length_b   1.000
_cell.length_c   1.000
_cell.angle_alpha   90.00
_cell.angle_beta   90.00
_cell.angle_gamma   90.00
#
_symmetry.space_group_name_H-M   'P 1'
#
loop_
_entity.id
_entity.type
_entity.pdbx_description
1 polymer ?
#
loop_
_entity_poly.entity_id
_entity_poly.type
_entity_poly.pdbx_seq_one_letter_code
_entity_poly.pdbx_strand_id
1 'polypeptide(L)'
;MFFPTKNTNLQEKLDFEVRMREGAYKLLLACSKREQVLNTSKNLLTCNARIKAYLTHLQKIKQEQDMMGSAKGPDPDSDDRVPCNGTIAISGLRVPLLWRDSDHFNNRGSSRRVAVFCLLQTGSEVFDTEMVVVDRSITDICFEGVTIFKEAVPQFDLRVELWSCALEEELTMANTPKKLAKKFRNSFGKHIQTVKS
;
A
#
# COMPACT_ATOMS: atom_id res chain seq x y z
N MET A 1 19.24 -18.13 -25.24
CA MET A 1 17.83 -18.54 -25.09
C MET A 1 17.64 -19.23 -23.73
N PHE A 2 17.33 -18.46 -22.67
CA PHE A 2 17.00 -18.96 -21.31
C PHE A 2 16.17 -17.90 -20.57
N PHE A 3 14.87 -17.81 -20.88
CA PHE A 3 13.88 -17.00 -20.17
C PHE A 3 12.69 -17.75 -19.49
N PRO A 4 12.53 -19.10 -19.53
CA PRO A 4 11.37 -19.74 -18.90
C PRO A 4 11.31 -19.58 -17.38
N THR A 5 12.46 -19.64 -16.69
CA THR A 5 12.53 -19.76 -15.23
C THR A 5 12.06 -18.51 -14.48
N LYS A 6 12.29 -17.31 -15.02
CA LYS A 6 11.81 -16.05 -14.42
C LYS A 6 10.29 -15.94 -14.48
N ASN A 7 9.67 -16.38 -15.58
CA ASN A 7 8.21 -16.33 -15.75
C ASN A 7 7.50 -17.34 -14.84
N THR A 8 8.03 -18.55 -14.73
CA THR A 8 7.47 -19.58 -13.83
C THR A 8 7.54 -19.13 -12.37
N ASN A 9 8.66 -18.55 -11.93
CA ASN A 9 8.78 -18.05 -10.55
C ASN A 9 7.81 -16.90 -10.24
N LEU A 10 7.58 -16.00 -11.20
CA LEU A 10 6.66 -14.88 -11.02
C LEU A 10 5.20 -15.33 -10.97
N GLN A 11 4.83 -16.33 -11.78
CA GLN A 11 3.49 -16.94 -11.74
C GLN A 11 3.23 -17.65 -10.40
N GLU A 12 4.21 -18.41 -9.87
CA GLU A 12 4.10 -19.05 -8.56
C GLU A 12 3.89 -18.03 -7.43
N LYS A 13 4.63 -16.90 -7.47
CA LYS A 13 4.45 -15.79 -6.53
C LYS A 13 3.07 -15.15 -6.64
N LEU A 14 2.55 -14.99 -7.87
CA LEU A 14 1.20 -14.49 -8.10
C LEU A 14 0.14 -15.44 -7.51
N ASP A 15 0.21 -16.73 -7.80
CA ASP A 15 -0.74 -17.73 -7.32
C ASP A 15 -0.70 -17.85 -5.78
N PHE A 16 0.49 -17.70 -5.19
CA PHE A 16 0.64 -17.59 -3.76
C PHE A 16 -0.08 -16.36 -3.19
N GLU A 17 0.16 -15.16 -3.72
CA GLU A 17 -0.48 -13.94 -3.23
C GLU A 17 -2.00 -13.93 -3.44
N VAL A 18 -2.51 -14.55 -4.51
CA VAL A 18 -3.95 -14.74 -4.72
C VAL A 18 -4.56 -15.58 -3.59
N ARG A 19 -3.93 -16.70 -3.23
CA ARG A 19 -4.38 -17.54 -2.10
C ARG A 19 -4.25 -16.81 -0.76
N MET A 20 -3.18 -16.05 -0.56
CA MET A 20 -3.00 -15.22 0.65
C MET A 20 -4.10 -14.17 0.79
N ARG A 21 -4.46 -13.49 -0.32
CA ARG A 21 -5.57 -12.54 -0.37
C ARG A 21 -6.89 -13.19 0.02
N GLU A 22 -7.19 -14.37 -0.51
CA GLU A 22 -8.40 -15.13 -0.17
C GLU A 22 -8.44 -15.53 1.31
N GLY A 23 -7.30 -15.98 1.85
CA GLY A 23 -7.14 -16.28 3.27
C GLY A 23 -7.37 -15.06 4.15
N ALA A 24 -6.74 -13.93 3.81
CA ALA A 24 -6.91 -12.66 4.51
C ALA A 24 -8.36 -12.18 4.46
N TYR A 25 -9.05 -12.32 3.32
CA TYR A 25 -10.46 -11.97 3.20
C TYR A 25 -11.35 -12.81 4.13
N LYS A 26 -11.14 -14.13 4.18
CA LYS A 26 -11.88 -15.02 5.11
C LYS A 26 -11.60 -14.67 6.57
N LEU A 27 -10.35 -14.38 6.92
CA LEU A 27 -9.97 -13.95 8.26
C LEU A 27 -10.63 -12.62 8.63
N LEU A 28 -10.72 -11.68 7.69
CA LEU A 28 -11.32 -10.37 7.90
C LEU A 28 -12.79 -10.50 8.31
N LEU A 29 -13.53 -11.40 7.65
CA LEU A 29 -14.93 -11.70 7.97
C LEU A 29 -15.11 -12.32 9.37
N ALA A 30 -14.07 -12.97 9.90
CA ALA A 30 -14.09 -13.59 11.23
C ALA A 30 -13.55 -12.66 12.34
N CYS A 31 -13.02 -11.48 12.00
CA CYS A 31 -12.47 -10.56 12.97
C CYS A 31 -13.58 -9.96 13.84
N SER A 32 -13.35 -9.93 15.16
CA SER A 32 -14.26 -9.30 16.13
C SER A 32 -13.63 -8.09 16.83
N LYS A 33 -12.29 -8.05 16.89
CA LYS A 33 -11.55 -6.94 17.48
C LYS A 33 -11.02 -6.01 16.40
N ARG A 34 -11.04 -4.70 16.68
CA ARG A 34 -10.53 -3.65 15.78
C ARG A 34 -9.10 -3.92 15.31
N GLU A 35 -8.22 -4.30 16.22
CA GLU A 35 -6.82 -4.60 15.92
C GLU A 35 -6.68 -5.75 14.91
N GLN A 36 -7.50 -6.79 15.03
CA GLN A 36 -7.52 -7.90 14.08
C GLN A 36 -7.98 -7.44 12.70
N VAL A 37 -9.04 -6.62 12.65
CA VAL A 37 -9.55 -6.01 11.40
C VAL A 37 -8.46 -5.18 10.73
N LEU A 38 -7.76 -4.33 11.47
CA LEU A 38 -6.70 -3.47 10.93
C LEU A 38 -5.55 -4.29 10.36
N ASN A 39 -4.98 -5.21 11.14
CA ASN A 39 -3.87 -6.05 10.68
C ASN A 39 -4.26 -6.90 9.48
N THR A 40 -5.48 -7.42 9.46
CA THR A 40 -5.96 -8.24 8.34
C THR A 40 -6.26 -7.39 7.10
N SER A 41 -6.77 -6.17 7.27
CA SER A 41 -6.96 -5.20 6.19
C SER A 41 -5.63 -4.77 5.58
N LYS A 42 -4.61 -4.53 6.41
CA LYS A 42 -3.25 -4.28 5.96
C LYS A 42 -2.73 -5.43 5.09
N ASN A 43 -2.84 -6.67 5.57
CA ASN A 43 -2.43 -7.85 4.79
C ASN A 43 -3.17 -7.93 3.45
N LEU A 44 -4.48 -7.67 3.44
CA LEU A 44 -5.28 -7.68 2.21
C LEU A 44 -4.82 -6.61 1.22
N LEU A 45 -4.51 -5.40 1.71
CA LEU A 45 -3.97 -4.30 0.89
C LEU A 45 -2.59 -4.65 0.32
N THR A 46 -1.68 -5.20 1.12
CA THR A 46 -0.36 -5.64 0.66
C THR A 46 -0.48 -6.74 -0.40
N CYS A 47 -1.32 -7.77 -0.18
CA CYS A 47 -1.54 -8.83 -1.16
C CYS A 47 -2.09 -8.27 -2.48
N ASN A 48 -3.06 -7.36 -2.41
CA ASN A 48 -3.61 -6.70 -3.61
C ASN A 48 -2.56 -5.92 -4.38
N ALA A 49 -1.70 -5.17 -3.69
CA ALA A 49 -0.62 -4.43 -4.32
C ALA A 49 0.39 -5.36 -5.00
N ARG A 50 0.78 -6.47 -4.35
CA ARG A 50 1.66 -7.50 -4.93
C ARG A 50 1.06 -8.17 -6.15
N ILE A 51 -0.20 -8.60 -6.07
CA ILE A 51 -0.93 -9.18 -7.22
C ILE A 51 -0.92 -8.23 -8.41
N LYS A 52 -1.24 -6.95 -8.18
CA LYS A 52 -1.21 -5.92 -9.23
C LYS A 52 0.19 -5.76 -9.82
N ALA A 53 1.21 -5.72 -8.98
CA ALA A 53 2.60 -5.57 -9.40
C ALA A 53 3.08 -6.76 -10.25
N TYR A 54 2.78 -8.00 -9.83
CA TYR A 54 3.10 -9.22 -10.58
C TYR A 54 2.36 -9.30 -11.92
N LEU A 55 1.06 -9.00 -11.94
CA LEU A 55 0.28 -8.97 -13.19
C LEU A 55 0.82 -7.93 -14.17
N THR A 56 1.16 -6.73 -13.68
CA THR A 56 1.74 -5.67 -14.51
C THR A 56 3.08 -6.11 -15.09
N HIS A 57 3.93 -6.77 -14.30
CA HIS A 57 5.21 -7.27 -14.75
C HIS A 57 5.07 -8.41 -15.77
N LEU A 58 4.19 -9.38 -15.55
CA LEU A 58 3.89 -10.45 -16.51
C LEU A 58 3.37 -9.89 -17.84
N GLN A 59 2.52 -8.87 -17.81
CA GLN A 59 2.04 -8.19 -19.01
C GLN A 59 3.16 -7.50 -19.78
N LYS A 60 4.08 -6.83 -19.08
CA LYS A 60 5.24 -6.18 -19.70
C LYS A 60 6.14 -7.20 -20.42
N ILE A 61 6.48 -8.31 -19.76
CA ILE A 61 7.28 -9.39 -20.36
C ILE A 61 6.59 -9.94 -21.61
N LYS A 62 5.28 -10.17 -21.57
CA LYS A 62 4.52 -10.65 -22.72
C LYS A 62 4.59 -9.67 -23.91
N GLN A 63 4.40 -8.37 -23.66
CA GLN A 63 4.49 -7.34 -24.70
C GLN A 63 5.89 -7.27 -25.33
N GLU A 64 6.94 -7.39 -24.53
CA GLU A 64 8.33 -7.41 -25.04
C GLU A 64 8.61 -8.62 -25.93
N GLN A 65 8.07 -9.80 -25.58
CA GLN A 65 8.18 -11.01 -26.41
C GLN A 65 7.43 -10.88 -27.74
N ASP A 66 6.24 -10.31 -27.72
CA ASP A 66 5.43 -10.10 -28.93
C ASP A 66 6.11 -9.10 -29.90
N MET A 67 6.76 -8.05 -29.37
CA MET A 67 7.50 -7.05 -30.15
C MET A 67 8.79 -7.60 -30.76
N MET A 68 9.51 -8.47 -30.04
CA MET A 68 10.77 -9.07 -30.49
C MET A 68 10.57 -10.07 -31.64
N GLY A 69 9.35 -10.57 -31.84
CA GLY A 69 8.96 -11.36 -33.01
C GLY A 69 8.87 -10.58 -34.34
N SER A 70 8.96 -9.24 -34.31
CA SER A 70 8.82 -8.37 -35.51
C SER A 70 10.04 -7.49 -35.83
N ALA A 71 11.12 -7.51 -35.02
CA ALA A 71 12.29 -6.64 -35.22
C ALA A 71 13.45 -7.33 -35.95
N LYS A 72 13.97 -6.68 -37.01
CA LYS A 72 15.23 -7.03 -37.67
C LYS A 72 16.40 -6.92 -36.68
N GLY A 73 17.40 -7.78 -36.87
CA GLY A 73 18.53 -8.01 -35.96
C GLY A 73 19.32 -6.77 -35.52
N PRO A 74 20.12 -6.89 -34.45
CA PRO A 74 20.74 -5.77 -33.77
C PRO A 74 21.76 -5.04 -34.65
N ASP A 75 21.74 -3.71 -34.58
CA ASP A 75 22.72 -2.81 -35.19
C ASP A 75 24.03 -2.89 -34.38
N PRO A 76 25.19 -3.22 -34.98
CA PRO A 76 26.40 -3.55 -34.24
C PRO A 76 27.14 -2.36 -33.59
N ASP A 77 26.58 -1.14 -33.63
CA ASP A 77 27.27 0.11 -33.27
C ASP A 77 26.68 0.82 -32.02
N SER A 78 25.75 0.20 -31.29
CA SER A 78 25.36 0.69 -29.97
C SER A 78 26.35 0.18 -28.93
N ASP A 79 27.03 1.09 -28.20
CA ASP A 79 27.85 0.80 -27.01
C ASP A 79 27.06 -0.12 -26.06
N ASP A 80 27.32 -1.42 -26.15
CA ASP A 80 26.51 -2.53 -25.59
C ASP A 80 26.74 -2.70 -24.08
N ARG A 81 26.84 -1.57 -23.38
CA ARG A 81 27.06 -1.52 -21.94
C ARG A 81 25.74 -1.81 -21.24
N VAL A 82 25.60 -3.04 -20.78
CA VAL A 82 24.50 -3.44 -19.90
C VAL A 82 24.60 -2.62 -18.59
N PRO A 83 23.55 -1.90 -18.18
CA PRO A 83 23.55 -1.15 -16.94
C PRO A 83 23.74 -2.10 -15.75
N CYS A 84 24.53 -1.68 -14.77
CA CYS A 84 24.69 -2.43 -13.53
C CYS A 84 23.47 -2.27 -12.63
N ASN A 85 22.96 -3.39 -12.09
CA ASN A 85 21.91 -3.34 -11.08
C ASN A 85 22.49 -3.08 -9.69
N GLY A 86 21.77 -2.30 -8.90
CA GLY A 86 22.13 -1.96 -7.52
C GLY A 86 21.22 -2.60 -6.47
N THR A 87 21.53 -2.30 -5.21
CA THR A 87 20.65 -2.60 -4.06
C THR A 87 20.20 -1.28 -3.46
N ILE A 88 18.90 -1.13 -3.22
CA ILE A 88 18.32 0.04 -2.56
C ILE A 88 17.94 -0.37 -1.15
N ALA A 89 18.39 0.38 -0.16
CA ALA A 89 17.95 0.23 1.23
C ALA A 89 17.23 1.51 1.67
N ILE A 90 15.99 1.38 2.12
CA ILE A 90 15.17 2.46 2.66
C ILE A 90 15.10 2.28 4.17
N SER A 91 15.51 3.32 4.91
CA SER A 91 15.54 3.34 6.37
C SER A 91 15.21 4.75 6.87
N GLY A 92 14.79 4.87 8.14
CA GLY A 92 14.47 6.16 8.75
C GLY A 92 13.33 6.92 8.05
N LEU A 93 12.34 6.19 7.51
CA LEU A 93 11.22 6.80 6.81
C LEU A 93 10.37 7.59 7.81
N ARG A 94 10.28 8.91 7.60
CA ARG A 94 9.53 9.83 8.46
C ARG A 94 8.50 10.62 7.69
N VAL A 95 7.30 10.74 8.24
CA VAL A 95 6.21 11.55 7.70
C VAL A 95 5.84 12.62 8.73
N PRO A 96 6.28 13.88 8.51
CA PRO A 96 5.91 14.99 9.39
C PRO A 96 4.39 15.24 9.36
N LEU A 97 3.79 15.36 10.53
CA LEU A 97 2.39 15.71 10.74
C LEU A 97 2.30 17.20 11.05
N LEU A 98 1.98 18.02 10.05
CA LEU A 98 1.67 19.42 10.27
C LEU A 98 0.25 19.55 10.84
N TRP A 99 0.15 19.47 12.17
CA TRP A 99 -1.06 19.88 12.87
C TRP A 99 -1.24 21.38 12.73
N ARG A 100 -2.46 21.85 12.46
CA ARG A 100 -2.76 23.27 12.62
C ARG A 100 -2.72 23.60 14.12
N ASP A 101 -2.22 24.78 14.49
CA ASP A 101 -2.16 25.22 15.88
C ASP A 101 -3.52 25.12 16.60
N SER A 102 -4.62 25.35 15.88
CA SER A 102 -5.99 25.18 16.39
C SER A 102 -6.33 23.73 16.77
N ASP A 103 -5.74 22.75 16.08
CA ASP A 103 -5.95 21.32 16.33
C ASP A 103 -5.04 20.79 17.45
N HIS A 104 -3.86 21.39 17.64
CA HIS A 104 -2.91 21.01 18.68
C HIS A 104 -3.19 21.70 20.03
N PHE A 105 -3.50 23.00 20.03
CA PHE A 105 -3.62 23.80 21.27
C PHE A 105 -5.06 24.03 21.75
N ASN A 106 -6.07 23.99 20.88
CA ASN A 106 -7.40 24.52 21.22
C ASN A 106 -8.53 23.47 21.33
N ASN A 107 -8.20 22.18 21.41
CA ASN A 107 -9.20 21.12 21.41
C ASN A 107 -9.15 20.31 22.73
N ARG A 108 -9.98 20.73 23.69
CA ARG A 108 -10.15 20.06 24.98
C ARG A 108 -10.87 18.73 24.80
N GLY A 109 -10.13 17.65 24.49
CA GLY A 109 -10.63 16.28 24.64
C GLY A 109 -10.77 15.42 23.37
N SER A 110 -10.08 15.72 22.26
CA SER A 110 -10.08 14.81 21.10
C SER A 110 -9.04 13.70 21.26
N SER A 111 -9.46 12.51 21.66
CA SER A 111 -8.68 11.26 21.74
C SER A 111 -8.48 10.57 20.37
N ARG A 112 -8.63 11.31 19.26
CA ARG A 112 -8.57 10.73 17.91
C ARG A 112 -7.20 10.12 17.67
N ARG A 113 -7.19 8.81 17.49
CA ARG A 113 -6.03 8.03 17.07
C ARG A 113 -6.19 7.63 15.61
N VAL A 114 -5.07 7.46 14.92
CA VAL A 114 -5.05 7.00 13.53
C VAL A 114 -4.03 5.88 13.43
N ALA A 115 -4.45 4.73 12.89
CA ALA A 115 -3.53 3.67 12.51
C ALA A 115 -2.96 3.97 11.12
N VAL A 116 -1.65 3.89 10.96
CA VAL A 116 -0.94 4.28 9.74
C VAL A 116 0.12 3.24 9.39
N PHE A 117 0.28 2.94 8.11
CA PHE A 117 1.40 2.15 7.59
C PHE A 117 1.73 2.59 6.16
N CYS A 118 2.89 2.21 5.65
CA CYS A 118 3.30 2.49 4.27
C CYS A 118 3.38 1.19 3.45
N LEU A 119 3.04 1.28 2.17
CA LEU A 119 3.49 0.32 1.16
C LEU A 119 4.65 0.95 0.38
N LEU A 120 5.74 0.20 0.20
CA LEU A 120 6.89 0.56 -0.61
C LEU A 120 6.95 -0.38 -1.80
N GLN A 121 7.04 0.18 -3.00
CA GLN A 121 7.05 -0.60 -4.24
C GLN A 121 8.15 -0.12 -5.19
N THR A 122 8.91 -1.08 -5.72
CA THR A 122 9.79 -0.90 -6.88
C THR A 122 9.62 -2.08 -7.82
N GLY A 123 9.24 -1.80 -9.07
CA GLY A 123 8.90 -2.84 -10.05
C GLY A 123 7.80 -3.77 -9.53
N SER A 124 8.11 -5.08 -9.51
CA SER A 124 7.21 -6.11 -8.97
C SER A 124 7.36 -6.36 -7.46
N GLU A 125 8.37 -5.79 -6.80
CA GLU A 125 8.58 -5.98 -5.37
C GLU A 125 7.72 -4.99 -4.57
N VAL A 126 6.99 -5.49 -3.58
CA VAL A 126 6.15 -4.68 -2.69
C VAL A 126 6.35 -5.13 -1.25
N PHE A 127 6.69 -4.17 -0.40
CA PHE A 127 6.86 -4.35 1.04
C PHE A 127 5.92 -3.41 1.80
N ASP A 128 5.66 -3.74 3.05
CA ASP A 128 4.89 -2.92 3.97
C ASP A 128 5.71 -2.60 5.23
N THR A 129 5.47 -1.44 5.82
CA THR A 129 6.01 -1.10 7.14
C THR A 129 5.12 -1.67 8.23
N GLU A 130 5.60 -1.71 9.47
CA GLU A 130 4.74 -1.93 10.62
C GLU A 130 3.60 -0.91 10.71
N MET A 131 2.50 -1.32 11.35
CA MET A 131 1.38 -0.44 11.62
C MET A 131 1.66 0.35 12.89
N VAL A 132 1.62 1.67 12.79
CA VAL A 132 1.84 2.59 13.91
C VAL A 132 0.53 3.29 14.23
N VAL A 133 0.20 3.40 15.51
CA VAL A 133 -0.95 4.20 15.97
C VAL A 133 -0.44 5.54 16.47
N VAL A 134 -0.94 6.61 15.88
CA VAL A 134 -0.54 7.98 16.22
C VAL A 134 -1.72 8.77 16.76
N ASP A 135 -1.43 9.71 17.65
CA ASP A 135 -2.37 10.71 18.14
C ASP A 135 -1.80 12.12 17.94
N ARG A 136 -2.49 13.13 18.46
CA ARG A 136 -2.13 14.54 18.29
C ARG A 136 -0.83 14.95 18.95
N SER A 137 -0.27 14.14 19.86
CA SER A 137 1.02 14.41 20.49
C SER A 137 2.20 14.10 19.56
N ILE A 138 1.97 13.31 18.50
CA ILE A 138 3.00 12.89 17.55
C ILE A 138 3.17 13.95 16.47
N THR A 139 4.38 14.49 16.33
CA THR A 139 4.74 15.45 15.26
C THR A 139 5.24 14.79 13.99
N ASP A 140 5.76 13.56 14.10
CA ASP A 140 6.32 12.81 12.97
C ASP A 140 5.99 11.33 13.12
N ILE A 141 5.43 10.71 12.09
CA ILE A 141 5.32 9.25 12.01
C ILE A 141 6.68 8.71 11.62
N CYS A 142 7.26 7.83 12.45
CA CYS A 142 8.57 7.24 12.20
C CYS A 142 8.42 5.74 11.97
N PHE A 143 8.98 5.24 10.87
CA PHE A 143 9.09 3.81 10.58
C PHE A 143 10.56 3.40 10.68
N GLU A 144 10.89 2.67 11.74
CA GLU A 144 12.28 2.27 12.07
C GLU A 144 12.81 1.12 11.20
N GLY A 145 11.91 0.36 10.58
CA GLY A 145 12.27 -0.79 9.75
C GLY A 145 13.11 -0.41 8.53
N VAL A 146 13.92 -1.37 8.06
CA VAL A 146 14.70 -1.26 6.83
C VAL A 146 14.07 -2.13 5.75
N THR A 147 13.77 -1.53 4.60
CA THR A 147 13.28 -2.24 3.41
C THR A 147 14.39 -2.29 2.37
N ILE A 148 14.68 -3.48 1.84
CA ILE A 148 15.75 -3.68 0.85
C ILE A 148 15.15 -4.20 -0.45
N PHE A 149 15.37 -3.46 -1.54
CA PHE A 149 15.08 -3.89 -2.90
C PHE A 149 16.37 -4.33 -3.58
N LYS A 150 16.38 -5.54 -4.12
CA LYS A 150 17.54 -6.09 -4.84
C LYS A 150 17.34 -5.90 -6.35
N GLU A 151 18.44 -5.88 -7.07
CA GLU A 151 18.45 -5.80 -8.54
C GLU A 151 17.74 -4.54 -9.10
N ALA A 152 17.85 -3.41 -8.40
CA ALA A 152 17.30 -2.16 -8.89
C ALA A 152 18.11 -1.65 -10.09
N VAL A 153 17.43 -1.42 -11.22
CA VAL A 153 18.03 -0.79 -12.40
C VAL A 153 18.32 0.70 -12.12
N PRO A 154 19.25 1.35 -12.84
CA PRO A 154 19.57 2.77 -12.59
C PRO A 154 18.37 3.72 -12.71
N GLN A 155 17.38 3.39 -13.54
CA GLN A 155 16.14 4.15 -13.73
C GLN A 155 14.98 3.60 -12.89
N PHE A 156 15.26 3.12 -11.69
CA PHE A 156 14.20 2.61 -10.81
C PHE A 156 13.25 3.73 -10.38
N ASP A 157 11.99 3.36 -10.17
CA ASP A 157 11.01 4.19 -9.47
C ASP A 157 10.68 3.54 -8.12
N LEU A 158 10.77 4.34 -7.05
CA LEU A 158 10.28 3.96 -5.73
C LEU A 158 8.96 4.68 -5.47
N ARG A 159 7.90 3.90 -5.30
CA ARG A 159 6.58 4.39 -4.90
C ARG A 159 6.37 4.11 -3.42
N VAL A 160 6.04 5.16 -2.66
CA VAL A 160 5.66 5.06 -1.24
C VAL A 160 4.21 5.51 -1.10
N GLU A 161 3.36 4.63 -0.57
CA GLU A 161 1.94 4.91 -0.32
C GLU A 161 1.65 4.88 1.17
N LEU A 162 1.19 6.00 1.71
CA LEU A 162 0.72 6.08 3.09
C LEU A 162 -0.75 5.66 3.17
N TRP A 163 -1.03 4.65 3.99
CA TRP A 163 -2.38 4.20 4.30
C TRP A 163 -2.72 4.57 5.73
N SER A 164 -3.93 5.09 5.93
CA SER A 164 -4.41 5.51 7.26
C SER A 164 -5.84 5.07 7.53
N CYS A 165 -6.13 4.69 8.78
CA CYS A 165 -7.48 4.39 9.25
C CYS A 165 -7.72 5.10 10.58
N ALA A 166 -8.77 5.91 10.65
CA ALA A 166 -9.16 6.57 11.89
C ALA A 166 -9.66 5.53 12.91
N LEU A 167 -9.14 5.62 14.13
CA LEU A 167 -9.60 4.85 15.28
C LEU A 167 -10.54 5.75 16.07
N GLU A 168 -11.84 5.63 15.80
CA GLU A 168 -12.83 6.23 16.69
C GLU A 168 -12.79 5.47 18.03
N GLU A 169 -12.71 6.21 19.14
CA GLU A 169 -13.07 5.66 20.44
C GLU A 169 -14.58 5.42 20.43
N GLU A 170 -15.00 4.22 20.87
CA GLU A 170 -16.36 4.06 21.35
C GLU A 170 -16.51 5.02 22.51
N LEU A 171 -17.11 6.18 22.25
CA LEU A 171 -17.79 6.90 23.30
C LEU A 171 -18.75 5.88 23.89
N THR A 172 -18.45 5.39 25.09
CA THR A 172 -19.47 4.76 25.92
C THR A 172 -20.54 5.82 26.12
N MET A 173 -21.48 5.90 25.18
CA MET A 173 -22.73 6.59 25.37
C MET A 173 -23.33 5.91 26.58
N ALA A 174 -23.29 6.62 27.71
CA ALA A 174 -24.02 6.25 28.89
C ALA A 174 -25.44 5.84 28.46
N ASN A 175 -25.84 4.67 28.93
CA ASN A 175 -27.15 4.07 28.69
C ASN A 175 -28.28 5.08 28.86
N THR A 176 -29.00 5.39 27.78
CA THR A 176 -30.42 5.77 27.89
C THR A 176 -31.21 5.03 26.81
N PRO A 177 -32.09 4.08 27.18
CA PRO A 177 -32.96 3.43 26.22
C PRO A 177 -34.17 4.33 25.90
N LYS A 178 -34.77 4.05 24.74
CA LYS A 178 -36.12 4.44 24.25
C LYS A 178 -36.17 5.62 23.27
N LYS A 179 -36.17 5.32 21.97
CA LYS A 179 -37.40 5.25 21.14
C LYS A 179 -37.03 5.09 19.66
N LEU A 180 -37.38 3.93 19.10
CA LEU A 180 -37.58 3.73 17.66
C LEU A 180 -38.61 4.76 17.15
N ALA A 181 -38.22 5.58 16.17
CA ALA A 181 -39.14 6.17 15.21
C ALA A 181 -38.38 6.65 13.96
N LYS A 182 -38.17 5.71 13.03
CA LYS A 182 -38.52 5.85 11.61
C LYS A 182 -38.31 7.25 10.99
N LYS A 183 -37.21 7.44 10.25
CA LYS A 183 -37.11 8.32 9.06
C LYS A 183 -35.75 8.14 8.35
N PHE A 184 -35.65 7.12 7.52
CA PHE A 184 -34.70 7.16 6.39
C PHE A 184 -35.28 8.10 5.33
N ARG A 185 -34.67 9.27 5.14
CA ARG A 185 -34.89 10.11 3.96
C ARG A 185 -33.56 10.40 3.31
N ASN A 186 -33.46 9.94 2.06
CA ASN A 186 -32.37 10.11 1.11
C ASN A 186 -31.75 11.52 1.09
N SER A 187 -30.42 11.59 1.01
CA SER A 187 -29.74 12.33 -0.07
C SER A 187 -28.29 11.88 -0.22
N PHE A 188 -27.98 11.20 -1.33
CA PHE A 188 -26.62 11.10 -1.85
C PHE A 188 -26.21 12.48 -2.38
N GLY A 189 -25.45 13.24 -1.57
CA GLY A 189 -24.76 14.44 -2.01
C GLY A 189 -23.35 14.08 -2.45
N LYS A 190 -23.12 14.04 -3.77
CA LYS A 190 -21.79 13.96 -4.37
C LYS A 190 -20.99 15.21 -3.97
N HIS A 191 -19.89 15.05 -3.24
CA HIS A 191 -18.85 16.07 -3.20
C HIS A 191 -17.66 15.58 -4.03
N ILE A 192 -17.64 16.05 -5.27
CA ILE A 192 -16.44 16.11 -6.11
C ILE A 192 -15.79 17.45 -5.78
N GLN A 193 -14.57 17.42 -5.24
CA GLN A 193 -13.69 18.59 -5.27
C GLN A 193 -12.52 18.27 -6.19
N THR A 194 -12.57 18.87 -7.37
CA THR A 194 -11.47 19.00 -8.31
C THR A 194 -10.59 20.13 -7.82
N VAL A 195 -9.33 19.85 -7.48
CA VAL A 195 -8.29 20.87 -7.36
C VAL A 195 -7.56 20.91 -8.70
N LYS A 196 -7.63 22.06 -9.37
CA LYS A 196 -6.81 22.38 -10.55
C LYS A 196 -5.54 23.09 -10.09
N SER A 197 -4.44 22.67 -10.71
CA SER A 197 -3.13 23.31 -10.91
C SER A 197 -2.46 23.95 -9.70
#